data_AF-A0A3B9X0Q4-F1
#
_entry.id   AF-A0A3B9X0Q4-F1
#
_cell.length_a   1.000
_cell.length_b   1.000
_cell.length_c   1.000
_cell.angle_alpha   90.00
_cell.angle_beta   90.00
_cell.angle_gamma   90.00
#
_symmetry.space_group_name_H-M   'P 1'
#
loop_
_entity.id
_entity.type
_entity.pdbx_description
1 polymer ?
#
loop_
_entity_poly.entity_id
_entity_poly.type
_entity_poly.pdbx_seq_one_letter_code
_entity_poly.pdbx_strand_id
1 'polypeptide(L)'
;MLNPDQETLTSRLKLINLFAPMIIAMNCIGILLCIYVLFSVGSTINQRSGRDLLQQTREDFNDFEILDRATRSSMIEVREIETNLEIELSNKGVMTMANTIAITEHNAQLFLRLLKVNVYNLTGLIPGTASWYELYAPIIDAAIERSRLRQSQLLEITQYYELAA
;
A
#
# COMPACT_ATOMS: atom_id res chain seq x y z
N MET A 1 -86.01 -27.63 62.86
CA MET A 1 -85.19 -28.60 62.11
C MET A 1 -85.09 -28.11 60.68
N LEU A 2 -83.93 -27.59 60.28
CA LEU A 2 -83.70 -27.13 58.90
C LEU A 2 -83.35 -28.32 58.00
N ASN A 3 -83.82 -28.26 56.76
CA ASN A 3 -83.71 -29.32 55.76
C ASN A 3 -82.22 -29.48 55.33
N PRO A 4 -81.63 -30.69 55.31
CA PRO A 4 -80.20 -30.91 55.03
C PRO A 4 -79.71 -30.37 53.68
N ASP A 5 -80.61 -30.18 52.71
CA ASP A 5 -80.30 -29.57 51.42
C ASP A 5 -80.00 -28.06 51.49
N GLN A 6 -80.46 -27.36 52.54
CA GLN A 6 -80.19 -25.92 52.70
C GLN A 6 -78.83 -25.62 53.36
N GLU A 7 -78.31 -26.51 54.21
CA GLU A 7 -76.97 -26.36 54.80
C GLU A 7 -75.85 -26.59 53.77
N THR A 8 -76.05 -27.53 52.83
CA THR A 8 -75.08 -27.79 51.77
C THR A 8 -75.02 -26.65 50.74
N LEU A 9 -76.16 -26.04 50.40
CA LEU A 9 -76.22 -24.91 49.47
C LEU A 9 -75.56 -23.65 50.03
N THR A 10 -75.83 -23.33 51.30
CA THR A 10 -75.26 -22.16 51.98
C THR A 10 -73.75 -22.30 52.21
N SER A 11 -73.28 -23.52 52.49
CA SER A 11 -71.84 -23.82 52.60
C SER A 11 -71.10 -23.65 51.26
N ARG A 12 -71.70 -24.11 50.15
CA ARG A 12 -71.16 -23.92 48.79
C ARG A 12 -71.16 -22.45 48.37
N LEU A 13 -72.21 -21.69 48.71
CA LEU A 13 -72.29 -20.26 48.43
C LEU A 13 -71.25 -19.44 49.21
N LYS A 14 -70.98 -19.78 50.48
CA LYS A 14 -69.88 -19.19 51.25
C LYS A 14 -68.52 -19.49 50.64
N LEU A 15 -68.31 -20.72 50.17
CA LEU A 15 -67.07 -21.12 49.49
C LEU A 15 -66.87 -20.31 48.20
N ILE A 16 -67.91 -20.20 47.36
CA ILE A 16 -67.86 -19.43 46.11
C ILE A 16 -67.59 -17.95 46.38
N ASN A 17 -68.24 -17.34 47.38
CA ASN A 17 -67.99 -15.94 47.75
C ASN A 17 -66.57 -15.70 48.29
N LEU A 18 -65.92 -16.71 48.86
CA LEU A 18 -64.54 -16.61 49.32
C LEU A 18 -63.54 -16.69 48.15
N PHE A 19 -63.75 -17.62 47.21
CA PHE A 19 -62.79 -17.90 46.13
C PHE A 19 -62.96 -17.01 44.89
N ALA A 20 -64.17 -16.55 44.57
CA ALA A 20 -64.43 -15.69 43.42
C ALA A 20 -63.61 -14.37 43.41
N PRO A 21 -63.54 -13.58 44.50
CA PRO A 21 -62.74 -12.35 44.49
C PRO A 21 -61.22 -12.63 44.40
N MET A 22 -60.76 -13.76 44.92
CA MET A 22 -59.34 -14.15 44.86
C MET A 22 -58.91 -14.46 43.42
N ILE A 23 -59.73 -15.17 42.65
CA ILE A 23 -59.45 -15.49 41.25
C ILE A 23 -59.44 -14.22 40.39
N ILE A 24 -60.38 -13.30 40.63
CA ILE A 24 -60.45 -12.01 39.92
C ILE A 24 -59.20 -11.16 40.23
N ALA A 25 -58.83 -11.05 41.51
CA ALA A 25 -57.63 -10.30 41.92
C ALA A 25 -56.35 -10.85 41.27
N MET A 26 -56.21 -12.18 41.21
CA MET A 26 -55.04 -12.83 40.62
C MET A 26 -54.93 -12.56 39.10
N ASN A 27 -56.06 -12.57 38.38
CA ASN A 27 -56.09 -12.22 36.96
C ASN A 27 -55.76 -10.73 36.72
N CYS A 28 -56.33 -9.82 37.52
CA CYS A 28 -56.03 -8.39 37.42
C CYS A 28 -54.56 -8.09 37.67
N ILE A 29 -53.95 -8.72 38.68
CA ILE A 29 -52.52 -8.58 38.98
C ILE A 29 -51.68 -9.13 37.82
N GLY A 30 -52.05 -10.29 37.26
CA GLY A 30 -51.34 -10.88 36.12
C GLY A 30 -51.33 -9.98 34.88
N ILE A 31 -52.47 -9.36 34.55
CA ILE A 31 -52.58 -8.43 33.43
C ILE A 31 -51.74 -7.17 33.67
N LEU A 32 -51.79 -6.60 34.87
CA LEU A 32 -50.97 -5.44 35.24
C LEU A 32 -49.47 -5.73 35.15
N LEU A 33 -49.04 -6.92 35.57
CA LEU A 33 -47.64 -7.34 35.54
C LEU A 33 -47.17 -7.55 34.10
N CYS A 34 -48.01 -8.12 33.22
CA CYS A 34 -47.73 -8.21 31.78
C CYS A 34 -47.58 -6.83 31.12
N ILE A 35 -48.48 -5.89 31.43
CA ILE A 35 -48.41 -4.52 30.90
C ILE A 35 -47.13 -3.82 31.39
N TYR A 36 -46.79 -3.97 32.66
CA TYR A 36 -45.58 -3.39 33.25
C TYR A 36 -44.31 -3.91 32.57
N VAL A 37 -44.22 -5.22 32.34
CA VAL A 37 -43.06 -5.83 31.66
C VAL A 37 -42.96 -5.35 30.21
N LEU A 38 -44.07 -5.30 29.48
CA LEU A 38 -44.07 -4.80 28.09
C LEU A 38 -43.64 -3.34 28.00
N PHE A 39 -44.09 -2.48 28.91
CA PHE A 39 -43.68 -1.07 28.94
C PHE A 39 -42.23 -0.88 29.38
N SER A 40 -41.77 -1.66 30.38
CA SER A 40 -40.39 -1.60 30.86
C SER A 40 -39.40 -2.09 29.81
N VAL A 41 -39.70 -3.20 29.13
CA VAL A 41 -38.85 -3.73 28.05
C VAL A 41 -38.90 -2.79 26.85
N GLY A 42 -40.08 -2.29 26.47
CA GLY A 42 -40.25 -1.33 25.38
C GLY A 42 -39.50 -0.02 25.61
N SER A 43 -39.53 0.55 26.83
CA SER A 43 -38.81 1.80 27.14
C SER A 43 -37.30 1.58 27.20
N THR A 44 -36.84 0.46 27.75
CA THR A 44 -35.41 0.16 27.89
C THR A 44 -34.75 -0.08 26.53
N ILE A 45 -35.43 -0.77 25.61
CA ILE A 45 -34.94 -1.02 24.25
C ILE A 45 -34.90 0.29 23.43
N ASN A 46 -35.90 1.15 23.60
CA ASN A 46 -36.01 2.37 22.79
C ASN A 46 -35.06 3.50 23.25
N GLN A 47 -34.70 3.54 24.55
CA GLN A 47 -33.82 4.59 25.09
C GLN A 47 -32.31 4.30 24.98
N ARG A 48 -31.87 3.04 24.94
CA ARG A 48 -30.43 2.71 25.04
C ARG A 48 -29.74 2.30 23.74
N SER A 49 -30.48 2.01 22.66
CA SER A 49 -29.85 1.29 21.53
C SER A 49 -29.87 2.06 20.21
N GLY A 50 -30.97 2.74 19.84
CA GLY A 50 -31.06 3.31 18.49
C GLY A 50 -30.23 4.58 18.27
N ARG A 51 -30.25 5.51 19.23
CA ARG A 51 -29.64 6.84 19.06
C ARG A 51 -28.14 6.84 19.29
N ASP A 52 -27.68 6.14 20.33
CA ASP A 52 -26.26 6.04 20.67
C ASP A 52 -25.49 5.23 19.60
N LEU A 53 -26.08 4.14 19.07
CA LEU A 53 -25.48 3.40 17.97
C LEU A 53 -25.40 4.24 16.69
N LEU A 54 -26.44 5.03 16.37
CA LEU A 54 -26.41 5.91 15.19
C LEU A 54 -25.36 7.02 15.35
N GLN A 55 -25.20 7.55 16.56
CA GLN A 55 -24.18 8.56 16.83
C GLN A 55 -22.77 7.95 16.73
N GLN A 56 -22.54 6.79 17.32
CA GLN A 56 -21.27 6.07 17.24
C GLN A 56 -20.91 5.71 15.80
N THR A 57 -21.89 5.20 15.03
CA THR A 57 -21.67 4.88 13.60
C THR A 57 -21.29 6.13 12.80
N ARG A 58 -21.84 7.30 13.15
CA ARG A 58 -21.52 8.57 12.49
C ARG A 58 -20.11 9.06 12.83
N GLU A 59 -19.69 8.89 14.08
CA GLU A 59 -18.33 9.20 14.53
C GLU A 59 -17.33 8.26 13.83
N ASP A 60 -17.59 6.95 13.80
CA ASP A 60 -16.77 5.96 13.09
C ASP A 60 -16.64 6.28 11.60
N PHE A 61 -17.72 6.73 10.95
CA PHE A 61 -17.70 7.11 9.54
C PHE A 61 -16.86 8.35 9.28
N ASN A 62 -16.89 9.32 10.20
CA ASN A 62 -16.10 10.54 10.09
C ASN A 62 -14.61 10.25 10.28
N ASP A 63 -14.27 9.41 11.27
CA ASP A 63 -12.90 8.95 11.48
C ASP A 63 -12.38 8.15 10.29
N PHE A 64 -13.22 7.30 9.70
CA PHE A 64 -12.90 6.59 8.46
C PHE A 64 -12.66 7.55 7.29
N GLU A 65 -13.48 8.60 7.14
CA GLU A 65 -13.30 9.58 6.07
C GLU A 65 -11.99 10.39 6.24
N ILE A 66 -11.65 10.76 7.48
CA ILE A 66 -10.39 11.42 7.80
C ILE A 66 -9.21 10.49 7.46
N LEU A 67 -9.30 9.22 7.85
CA LEU A 67 -8.27 8.22 7.55
C LEU A 67 -8.13 8.00 6.05
N ASP A 68 -9.23 7.85 5.30
CA ASP A 68 -9.21 7.65 3.85
C ASP A 68 -8.57 8.85 3.13
N ARG A 69 -8.88 10.09 3.56
CA ARG A 69 -8.23 11.30 3.04
C ARG A 69 -6.73 11.31 3.33
N ALA A 70 -6.33 10.97 4.56
CA ALA A 70 -4.92 10.89 4.93
C ALA A 70 -4.18 9.82 4.12
N THR A 71 -4.79 8.64 3.94
CA THR A 71 -4.23 7.55 3.13
C THR A 71 -4.08 7.97 1.67
N ARG A 72 -5.09 8.62 1.06
CA ARG A 72 -4.98 9.14 -0.31
C ARG A 72 -3.88 10.17 -0.46
N SER A 73 -3.74 11.08 0.51
CA SER A 73 -2.66 12.07 0.52
C SER A 73 -1.29 11.40 0.58
N SER A 74 -1.13 10.42 1.48
CA SER A 74 0.12 9.65 1.60
C SER A 74 0.42 8.85 0.33
N MET A 75 -0.60 8.31 -0.34
CA MET A 75 -0.43 7.57 -1.59
C MET A 75 0.08 8.46 -2.73
N ILE A 76 -0.34 9.73 -2.77
CA ILE A 76 0.16 10.73 -3.71
C ILE A 76 1.63 11.04 -3.42
N GLU A 77 1.98 11.27 -2.15
CA GLU A 77 3.35 11.56 -1.73
C GLU A 77 4.30 10.40 -2.04
N VAL A 78 3.89 9.15 -1.76
CA VAL A 78 4.66 7.95 -2.09
C VAL A 78 4.90 7.85 -3.59
N ARG A 79 3.88 8.14 -4.42
CA ARG A 79 4.00 8.10 -5.88
C ARG A 79 4.97 9.17 -6.41
N GLU A 80 4.97 10.34 -5.80
CA GLU A 80 5.92 11.41 -6.14
C GLU A 80 7.35 11.02 -5.77
N ILE A 81 7.56 10.46 -4.57
CA ILE A 81 8.86 9.92 -4.14
C ILE A 81 9.34 8.82 -5.09
N GLU A 82 8.47 7.88 -5.45
CA GLU A 82 8.79 6.78 -6.38
C GLU A 82 9.25 7.32 -7.75
N THR A 83 8.52 8.30 -8.30
CA THR A 83 8.85 8.92 -9.58
C THR A 83 10.18 9.65 -9.52
N ASN A 84 10.42 10.42 -8.44
CA ASN A 84 11.67 11.15 -8.25
C ASN A 84 12.87 10.19 -8.07
N LEU A 85 12.68 9.10 -7.33
CA LEU A 85 13.70 8.09 -7.12
C LEU A 85 14.05 7.36 -8.43
N GLU A 86 13.06 7.04 -9.26
CA GLU A 86 13.29 6.41 -10.57
C GLU A 86 14.10 7.33 -11.49
N ILE A 87 13.79 8.63 -11.51
CA ILE A 87 14.53 9.64 -12.28
C ILE A 87 15.98 9.75 -11.77
N GLU A 88 16.17 9.85 -10.45
CA GLU A 88 17.51 9.98 -9.86
C GLU A 88 18.37 8.73 -10.12
N LEU A 89 17.78 7.55 -9.99
CA LEU A 89 18.46 6.28 -10.21
C LEU A 89 18.81 6.07 -11.68
N SER A 90 17.93 6.49 -12.59
CA SER A 90 18.20 6.52 -14.04
C SER A 90 19.35 7.47 -14.37
N ASN A 91 19.31 8.72 -13.90
CA ASN A 91 20.34 9.72 -14.18
C ASN A 91 21.72 9.29 -13.61
N LYS A 92 21.76 8.82 -12.36
CA LYS A 92 23.00 8.31 -11.75
C LYS A 92 23.52 7.06 -12.46
N GLY A 93 22.61 6.16 -12.89
CA GLY A 93 22.96 4.96 -13.63
C GLY A 93 23.60 5.27 -14.98
N VAL A 94 22.98 6.18 -15.74
CA VAL A 94 23.49 6.64 -17.04
C VAL A 94 24.86 7.31 -16.88
N MET A 95 25.04 8.21 -15.90
CA MET A 95 26.34 8.86 -15.65
C MET A 95 27.43 7.87 -15.25
N THR A 96 27.11 6.90 -14.39
CA THR A 96 28.07 5.87 -13.97
C THR A 96 28.50 5.01 -15.17
N MET A 97 27.55 4.62 -16.02
CA MET A 97 27.82 3.84 -17.22
C MET A 97 28.63 4.63 -18.24
N ALA A 98 28.28 5.90 -18.49
CA ALA A 98 29.01 6.78 -19.40
C ALA A 98 30.48 6.95 -18.94
N ASN A 99 30.71 7.19 -17.65
CA ASN A 99 32.06 7.26 -17.07
C ASN A 99 32.84 5.95 -17.23
N THR A 100 32.20 4.82 -16.98
CA THR A 100 32.83 3.50 -17.14
C THR A 100 33.25 3.27 -18.59
N ILE A 101 32.36 3.56 -19.54
CA ILE A 101 32.65 3.39 -20.97
C ILE A 101 33.77 4.35 -21.39
N ALA A 102 33.75 5.60 -20.94
CA ALA A 102 34.80 6.57 -21.25
C ALA A 102 36.20 6.09 -20.81
N ILE A 103 36.31 5.50 -19.61
CA ILE A 103 37.55 4.89 -19.13
C ILE A 103 37.97 3.71 -20.02
N THR A 104 37.03 2.85 -20.41
CA THR A 104 37.34 1.71 -21.28
C THR A 104 37.82 2.13 -22.66
N GLU A 105 37.21 3.15 -23.26
CA GLU A 105 37.64 3.70 -24.56
C GLU A 105 39.04 4.32 -24.45
N HIS A 106 39.32 5.06 -23.38
CA HIS A 106 40.66 5.60 -23.13
C HIS A 106 41.72 4.48 -23.05
N ASN A 107 41.45 3.43 -22.29
CA ASN A 107 42.35 2.29 -22.15
C ASN A 107 42.53 1.53 -23.48
N ALA A 108 41.47 1.38 -24.27
CA ALA A 108 41.54 0.76 -25.60
C ALA A 108 42.44 1.57 -26.55
N GLN A 109 42.31 2.90 -26.57
CA GLN A 109 43.19 3.77 -27.37
C GLN A 109 44.65 3.64 -26.93
N LEU A 110 44.90 3.63 -25.62
CA LEU A 110 46.25 3.47 -25.08
C LEU A 110 46.86 2.12 -25.50
N PHE A 111 46.11 1.04 -25.34
CA PHE A 111 46.54 -0.29 -25.76
C PHE A 111 46.88 -0.33 -27.24
N LEU A 112 46.01 0.20 -28.10
CA LEU A 112 46.22 0.22 -29.55
C LEU A 112 47.45 1.05 -29.96
N ARG A 113 47.67 2.20 -29.31
CA ARG A 113 48.88 3.02 -29.54
C ARG A 113 50.14 2.28 -29.13
N LEU A 114 50.14 1.65 -27.95
CA LEU A 114 51.27 0.88 -27.45
C LEU A 114 51.55 -0.34 -28.34
N LEU A 115 50.51 -1.04 -28.78
CA LEU A 115 50.63 -2.15 -29.72
C LEU A 115 51.31 -1.69 -31.02
N LYS A 116 50.82 -0.61 -31.61
CA LYS A 116 51.38 -0.05 -32.85
C LYS A 116 52.86 0.35 -32.68
N VAL A 117 53.20 1.08 -31.62
CA VAL A 117 54.59 1.50 -31.34
C VAL A 117 55.50 0.32 -31.08
N ASN A 118 55.06 -0.66 -30.29
CA ASN A 118 55.87 -1.84 -30.00
C ASN A 118 56.12 -2.67 -31.25
N VAL A 119 55.11 -2.87 -32.11
CA VAL A 119 55.33 -3.60 -33.36
C VAL A 119 56.24 -2.82 -34.31
N TYR A 120 56.12 -1.50 -34.37
CA TYR A 120 57.07 -0.66 -35.10
C TYR A 120 58.51 -0.87 -34.62
N ASN A 121 58.74 -0.87 -33.31
CA ASN A 121 60.08 -1.08 -32.73
C ASN A 121 60.64 -2.48 -33.02
N LEU A 122 59.78 -3.47 -33.29
CA LEU A 122 60.17 -4.85 -33.60
C LEU A 122 60.43 -5.09 -35.10
N THR A 123 60.17 -4.11 -35.97
CA THR A 123 60.29 -4.26 -37.44
C THR A 123 61.68 -4.67 -37.92
N GLY A 124 62.73 -4.28 -37.20
CA GLY A 124 64.11 -4.67 -37.49
C GLY A 124 64.64 -5.88 -36.69
N LEU A 125 63.85 -6.43 -35.76
CA LEU A 125 64.29 -7.47 -34.83
C LEU A 125 63.67 -8.84 -35.10
N ILE A 126 62.42 -8.85 -35.61
CA ILE A 126 61.67 -10.08 -35.85
C ILE A 126 61.24 -10.11 -37.32
N PRO A 127 61.59 -11.14 -38.10
CA PRO A 127 61.13 -11.26 -39.48
C PRO A 127 59.60 -11.24 -39.59
N GLY A 128 59.07 -10.48 -40.54
CA GLY A 128 57.62 -10.41 -40.81
C GLY A 128 56.85 -9.34 -40.02
N THR A 129 57.41 -8.75 -38.96
CA THR A 129 56.76 -7.66 -38.21
C THR A 129 56.65 -6.37 -39.02
N ALA A 130 57.59 -6.11 -39.93
CA ALA A 130 57.49 -4.99 -40.88
C ALA A 130 56.26 -5.10 -41.79
N SER A 131 56.02 -6.28 -42.38
CA SER A 131 54.83 -6.53 -43.21
C SER A 131 53.55 -6.48 -42.38
N TRP A 132 53.56 -7.04 -41.16
CA TRP A 132 52.42 -6.90 -40.25
C TRP A 132 52.13 -5.42 -39.95
N TYR A 133 53.16 -4.62 -39.68
CA TYR A 133 53.02 -3.20 -39.37
C TYR A 133 52.40 -2.45 -40.54
N GLU A 134 52.91 -2.65 -41.75
CA GLU A 134 52.36 -2.01 -42.95
C GLU A 134 50.89 -2.37 -43.19
N LEU A 135 50.52 -3.63 -42.94
CA LEU A 135 49.16 -4.11 -43.17
C LEU A 135 48.17 -3.63 -42.09
N TYR A 136 48.56 -3.67 -40.82
CA TYR A 136 47.64 -3.46 -39.70
C TYR A 136 47.75 -2.07 -39.05
N ALA A 137 48.84 -1.32 -39.25
CA ALA A 137 48.94 0.04 -38.68
C ALA A 137 47.81 0.98 -39.14
N PRO A 138 47.40 1.01 -40.42
CA PRO A 138 46.27 1.85 -40.86
C PRO A 138 44.94 1.41 -40.24
N ILE A 139 44.76 0.10 -40.01
CA ILE A 139 43.56 -0.47 -39.38
C ILE A 139 43.51 -0.05 -37.90
N ILE A 140 44.65 -0.08 -37.22
CA ILE A 140 44.78 0.38 -35.84
C ILE A 140 44.50 1.89 -35.74
N ASP A 141 45.00 2.70 -36.66
CA ASP A 141 44.72 4.14 -36.70
C ASP A 141 43.23 4.42 -36.89
N ALA A 142 42.57 3.70 -37.81
CA ALA A 142 41.12 3.81 -38.01
C ALA A 142 40.32 3.34 -36.78
N ALA A 143 40.81 2.34 -36.03
CA ALA A 143 40.19 1.90 -34.79
C ALA A 143 40.33 2.95 -33.67
N ILE A 144 41.49 3.61 -33.57
CA ILE A 144 41.73 4.71 -32.63
C ILE A 144 40.80 5.88 -32.95
N GLU A 145 40.66 6.27 -34.23
CA GLU A 145 39.79 7.40 -34.59
C GLU A 145 38.31 7.11 -34.31
N ARG A 146 37.85 5.87 -34.57
CA ARG A 146 36.49 5.46 -34.17
C ARG A 146 36.28 5.50 -32.67
N SER A 147 37.27 5.09 -31.88
CA SER A 147 37.22 5.20 -30.42
C SER A 147 37.17 6.65 -29.95
N ARG A 148 37.95 7.54 -30.59
CA ARG A 148 37.96 8.98 -30.30
C ARG A 148 36.59 9.61 -30.57
N LEU A 149 35.94 9.24 -31.67
CA LEU A 149 34.59 9.70 -32.00
C LEU A 149 33.57 9.25 -30.96
N ARG A 150 33.61 7.98 -30.54
CA ARG A 150 32.74 7.48 -29.45
C ARG A 150 33.00 8.20 -28.13
N GLN A 151 34.26 8.52 -27.81
CA GLN A 151 34.61 9.28 -26.62
C GLN A 151 34.04 10.71 -26.66
N SER A 152 34.03 11.37 -27.82
CA SER A 152 33.38 12.67 -27.99
C SER A 152 31.86 12.59 -27.73
N GLN A 153 31.21 11.56 -28.25
CA GLN A 153 29.77 11.34 -28.03
C GLN A 153 29.46 11.06 -26.56
N LEU A 154 30.30 10.28 -25.88
CA LEU A 154 30.15 10.04 -24.44
C LEU A 154 30.31 11.31 -23.62
N LEU A 155 31.21 12.21 -24.03
CA LEU A 155 31.40 13.50 -23.38
C LEU A 155 30.15 14.39 -23.53
N GLU A 156 29.55 14.42 -24.71
CA GLU A 156 28.29 15.14 -24.96
C GLU A 156 27.15 14.60 -24.09
N ILE A 157 27.05 13.26 -23.96
CA ILE A 157 26.08 12.62 -23.07
C ILE A 157 26.31 13.05 -21.62
N THR A 158 27.54 12.96 -21.11
CA THR A 158 27.83 13.37 -19.72
C THR A 158 27.52 14.85 -19.48
N GLN A 159 27.85 15.74 -20.43
CA GLN A 159 27.55 17.17 -20.32
C GLN A 159 26.04 17.43 -20.29
N TYR A 160 25.26 16.72 -21.11
CA TYR A 160 23.81 16.84 -21.11
C TYR A 160 23.21 16.47 -19.75
N TYR A 161 23.64 15.36 -19.16
CA TYR A 161 23.15 14.91 -17.86
C TYR A 161 23.68 15.75 -16.69
N GLU A 162 24.87 16.35 -16.78
CA GLU A 162 25.37 17.32 -15.80
C GLU A 162 24.61 18.64 -15.83
N LEU A 163 24.15 19.09 -17.01
CA LEU A 163 23.34 20.31 -17.15
C LEU A 163 21.87 20.09 -16.81
N ALA A 164 21.39 18.84 -16.89
CA ALA A 164 20.02 18.45 -16.56
C ALA A 164 19.83 18.08 -15.08
N ALA A 165 20.92 17.87 -14.33
CA ALA A 165 20.94 17.60 -12.89
C ALA A 165 20.96 18.90 -12.08
#